data_AF-A0A1I2Y426-F1
#
_entry.id   AF-A0A1I2Y426-F1
#
_cell.length_a   1.000
_cell.length_b   1.000
_cell.length_c   1.000
_cell.angle_alpha   90.00
_cell.angle_beta   90.00
_cell.angle_gamma   90.00
#
_symmetry.space_group_name_H-M   'P 1'
#
loop_
_entity.id
_entity.type
_entity.pdbx_description
1 polymer ?
#
loop_
_entity_poly.entity_id
_entity_poly.type
_entity_poly.pdbx_seq_one_letter_code
_entity_poly.pdbx_strand_id
1 'polypeptide(L)'
;MKDYIEERAIDIANYIIDYNATVRQTAKQFGISKSTVHKDVTERLSQINPALAREARKVLDVNKSERHIRGGLATREKYLHQSQNGIQ
;
A
#
# COMPACT_ATOMS: atom_id res chain seq x y z
N MET A 1 3.36 8.96 -23.39
CA MET A 1 2.93 9.59 -22.11
C MET A 1 1.78 8.83 -21.44
N LYS A 2 0.89 8.12 -22.15
CA LYS A 2 -0.05 7.20 -21.50
C LYS A 2 0.65 5.91 -21.05
N ASP A 3 1.60 5.42 -21.86
CA ASP A 3 2.30 4.16 -21.64
C ASP A 3 3.02 4.10 -20.28
N TYR A 4 3.69 5.19 -19.86
CA TYR A 4 4.37 5.22 -18.55
C TYR A 4 3.42 5.07 -17.35
N ILE A 5 2.16 5.50 -17.48
CA ILE A 5 1.17 5.37 -16.42
C ILE A 5 0.64 3.93 -16.37
N GLU A 6 0.50 3.30 -17.52
CA GLU A 6 0.02 1.92 -17.63
C GLU A 6 1.06 0.94 -17.08
N GLU A 7 2.32 1.08 -17.50
CA GLU A 7 3.45 0.31 -16.95
C GLU A 7 3.55 0.49 -15.43
N ARG A 8 3.49 1.75 -14.95
CA ARG A 8 3.52 2.02 -13.51
C ARG A 8 2.37 1.34 -12.77
N ALA A 9 1.16 1.33 -13.32
CA ALA A 9 0.01 0.69 -12.66
C ALA A 9 0.22 -0.82 -12.52
N ILE A 10 0.83 -1.46 -13.53
CA ILE A 10 1.18 -2.89 -13.51
C ILE A 10 2.28 -3.15 -12.46
N ASP A 11 3.36 -2.36 -12.45
CA ASP A 11 4.47 -2.51 -11.50
C ASP A 11 4.02 -2.34 -10.04
N ILE A 12 3.18 -1.34 -9.78
CA ILE A 12 2.59 -1.11 -8.47
C ILE A 12 1.75 -2.32 -8.03
N ALA A 13 0.98 -2.91 -8.95
CA ALA A 13 0.13 -4.05 -8.65
C ALA A 13 0.95 -5.30 -8.32
N ASN A 14 1.97 -5.60 -9.13
CA ASN A 14 2.89 -6.70 -8.89
C ASN A 14 3.58 -6.54 -7.54
N TYR A 15 4.10 -5.35 -7.24
CA TYR A 15 4.73 -5.08 -5.95
C TYR A 15 3.77 -5.28 -4.76
N ILE A 16 2.49 -4.87 -4.89
CA ILE A 16 1.49 -5.11 -3.85
C ILE A 16 1.29 -6.61 -3.64
N ILE A 17 1.22 -7.40 -4.70
CA ILE A 17 0.98 -8.84 -4.65
C ILE A 17 2.19 -9.57 -4.07
N ASP A 18 3.38 -9.34 -4.65
CA ASP A 18 4.62 -10.06 -4.30
C ASP A 18 5.04 -9.84 -2.84
N TYR A 19 4.82 -8.63 -2.33
CA TYR A 19 5.25 -8.24 -0.98
C TYR A 19 4.10 -8.09 0.02
N ASN A 20 2.87 -8.43 -0.36
CA ASN A 20 1.66 -8.13 0.42
C ASN A 20 1.59 -6.66 0.89
N ALA A 21 2.14 -5.74 0.10
CA ALA A 21 2.40 -4.38 0.54
C ALA A 21 1.13 -3.55 0.69
N THR A 22 1.10 -2.71 1.73
CA THR A 22 0.04 -1.70 1.88
C THR A 22 0.24 -0.54 0.91
N VAL A 23 -0.85 0.14 0.53
CA VAL A 23 -0.81 1.37 -0.29
C VAL A 23 0.20 2.41 0.23
N ARG A 24 0.39 2.51 1.56
CA ARG A 24 1.37 3.44 2.17
C ARG A 24 2.81 2.99 1.92
N GLN A 25 3.10 1.70 2.05
CA GLN A 25 4.43 1.16 1.76
C GLN A 25 4.76 1.30 0.27
N THR A 26 3.82 0.97 -0.61
CA THR A 26 3.99 1.11 -2.06
C THR A 26 4.21 2.57 -2.45
N ALA A 27 3.45 3.52 -1.87
CA ALA A 27 3.67 4.95 -2.10
C ALA A 27 5.10 5.39 -1.77
N LYS A 28 5.64 4.91 -0.63
CA LYS A 28 7.02 5.18 -0.23
C LYS A 28 8.03 4.55 -1.19
N GLN A 29 7.80 3.30 -1.62
CA GLN A 29 8.69 2.56 -2.51
C GLN A 29 8.81 3.23 -3.88
N PHE A 30 7.69 3.70 -4.45
CA PHE A 30 7.64 4.28 -5.78
C PHE A 30 7.80 5.81 -5.79
N GLY A 31 8.02 6.44 -4.63
CA GLY A 31 8.21 7.88 -4.52
C GLY A 31 7.00 8.72 -4.96
N ILE A 32 5.78 8.17 -4.83
CA ILE A 32 4.54 8.83 -5.26
C ILE A 32 3.54 8.95 -4.10
N SER A 33 2.51 9.77 -4.30
CA SER A 33 1.49 9.93 -3.27
C SER A 33 0.65 8.66 -3.10
N LYS A 34 0.17 8.44 -1.87
CA LYS A 34 -0.80 7.37 -1.57
C LYS A 34 -2.04 7.43 -2.48
N SER A 35 -2.55 8.63 -2.77
CA SER A 35 -3.71 8.83 -3.63
C SER A 35 -3.41 8.43 -5.07
N THR A 36 -2.17 8.67 -5.55
CA THR A 36 -1.71 8.23 -6.86
C THR A 36 -1.70 6.69 -6.95
N VAL A 37 -1.12 6.01 -5.97
CA VAL A 37 -1.14 4.53 -5.89
C VAL A 37 -2.57 4.00 -5.89
N HIS A 38 -3.46 4.61 -5.10
CA HIS A 38 -4.85 4.18 -5.05
C HIS A 38 -5.52 4.30 -6.42
N LYS A 39 -5.41 5.47 -7.06
CA LYS A 39 -5.99 5.71 -8.38
C LYS A 39 -5.44 4.74 -9.44
N ASP A 40 -4.13 4.47 -9.40
CA ASP A 40 -3.49 3.52 -10.31
C ASP A 40 -4.06 2.11 -10.15
N VAL A 41 -4.17 1.61 -8.91
CA VAL A 41 -4.59 0.22 -8.64
C VAL A 41 -6.10 0.03 -8.73
N THR A 42 -6.91 1.02 -8.33
CA THR A 42 -8.37 0.84 -8.25
C THR A 42 -9.14 1.31 -9.47
N GLU A 43 -8.58 2.21 -10.29
CA GLU A 43 -9.26 2.74 -11.47
C GLU A 43 -8.52 2.34 -12.75
N ARG A 44 -7.23 2.68 -12.85
CA ARG A 44 -6.48 2.52 -14.10
C ARG A 44 -6.17 1.05 -14.39
N LEU A 45 -5.68 0.33 -13.40
CA LEU A 45 -5.33 -1.08 -13.53
C LEU A 45 -6.51 -1.95 -13.97
N SER A 46 -7.74 -1.65 -13.51
CA SER A 46 -8.92 -2.40 -13.95
C SER A 46 -9.26 -2.21 -15.43
N GLN A 47 -8.85 -1.09 -16.04
CA GLN A 47 -9.04 -0.85 -17.47
C GLN A 47 -7.94 -1.52 -18.31
N ILE A 48 -6.73 -1.64 -17.75
CA ILE A 48 -5.55 -2.18 -18.43
C ILE A 48 -5.46 -3.70 -18.29
N ASN A 49 -5.54 -4.20 -17.05
CA ASN A 49 -5.44 -5.61 -16.71
C ASN A 49 -6.42 -5.98 -15.57
N PRO A 50 -7.67 -6.35 -15.92
CA PRO A 50 -8.70 -6.73 -14.95
C PRO A 50 -8.33 -7.93 -14.08
N ALA A 51 -7.53 -8.86 -14.61
CA ALA A 51 -7.11 -10.05 -13.86
C ALA A 51 -6.18 -9.64 -12.70
N LEU A 52 -5.13 -8.87 -13.02
CA LEU A 52 -4.17 -8.37 -12.04
C LEU A 52 -4.83 -7.44 -11.02
N ALA A 53 -5.80 -6.63 -11.44
CA ALA A 53 -6.59 -5.78 -10.54
C ALA A 53 -7.34 -6.59 -9.47
N ARG A 54 -7.90 -7.75 -9.83
CA ARG A 54 -8.59 -8.64 -8.88
C ARG A 54 -7.62 -9.27 -7.89
N GLU A 55 -6.41 -9.59 -8.32
CA GLU A 55 -5.39 -10.16 -7.43
C GLU A 55 -4.89 -9.12 -6.42
N ALA A 56 -4.53 -7.93 -6.91
CA ALA A 56 -4.14 -6.81 -6.05
C ALA A 56 -5.27 -6.45 -5.06
N ARG A 57 -6.54 -6.52 -5.49
CA ARG A 57 -7.70 -6.29 -4.63
C ARG A 57 -7.73 -7.23 -3.42
N LYS A 58 -7.48 -8.53 -3.62
CA LYS A 58 -7.48 -9.52 -2.51
C LYS A 58 -6.49 -9.13 -1.42
N VAL A 59 -5.27 -8.75 -1.81
CA VAL A 59 -4.23 -8.30 -0.88
C VAL A 59 -4.64 -7.01 -0.17
N LEU A 60 -5.21 -6.06 -0.91
CA LEU A 60 -5.68 -4.79 -0.33
C LEU A 60 -6.81 -4.98 0.67
N ASP A 61 -7.69 -5.96 0.46
CA ASP A 61 -8.81 -6.26 1.35
C ASP A 61 -8.33 -6.90 2.66
N VAL A 62 -7.38 -7.84 2.60
CA VAL A 62 -6.67 -8.37 3.78
C VAL A 62 -5.96 -7.23 4.53
N ASN A 63 -5.24 -6.38 3.80
CA ASN A 63 -4.59 -5.22 4.39
C ASN A 63 -5.57 -4.21 5.00
N LYS A 64 -6.83 -4.18 4.55
CA LYS A 64 -7.86 -3.33 5.13
C LYS A 64 -8.40 -3.93 6.42
N SER A 65 -8.64 -5.24 6.45
CA SER A 65 -9.14 -5.93 7.65
C SER A 65 -8.11 -5.86 8.77
N GLU A 66 -6.82 -6.05 8.49
CA GLU A 66 -5.76 -6.05 9.52
C GLU A 66 -5.30 -4.65 9.96
N ARG A 67 -5.84 -3.57 9.37
CA ARG A 67 -5.39 -2.20 9.65
C ARG A 67 -5.48 -1.85 11.14
N HIS A 68 -6.54 -2.30 11.82
CA HIS A 68 -6.75 -1.99 13.24
C HIS A 68 -5.69 -2.66 14.13
N ILE A 69 -5.28 -3.90 13.79
CA ILE A 69 -4.20 -4.62 14.45
C ILE A 69 -2.89 -3.82 14.33
N ARG A 70 -2.54 -3.44 13.09
CA ARG A 70 -1.36 -2.59 12.84
C ARG A 70 -1.44 -1.23 13.53
N GLY A 71 -2.63 -0.62 13.60
CA GLY A 71 -2.85 0.62 14.32
C GLY A 71 -2.65 0.51 15.83
N GLY A 72 -3.09 -0.61 16.42
CA GLY A 72 -2.83 -0.93 17.83
C GLY A 72 -1.35 -1.10 18.13
N LEU A 73 -0.63 -1.84 17.27
CA LEU A 73 0.83 -2.02 17.38
C LEU A 73 1.57 -0.69 17.28
N ALA A 74 1.25 0.14 16.28
CA ALA A 74 1.86 1.46 16.11
C ALA A 74 1.62 2.38 17.32
N THR A 75 0.44 2.29 17.93
CA THR A 75 0.12 3.06 19.16
C THR A 75 0.97 2.56 20.33
N ARG A 76 1.04 1.24 20.54
CA ARG A 76 1.89 0.64 21.57
C ARG A 76 3.36 1.04 21.41
N GLU A 77 3.90 0.92 20.20
CA GLU A 77 5.28 1.30 19.88
C GLU A 77 5.55 2.78 20.20
N LYS A 78 4.64 3.69 19.80
CA LYS A 78 4.75 5.12 20.11
C LYS A 78 4.92 5.36 21.62
N TYR A 79 4.12 4.72 22.46
CA TYR A 79 4.18 4.91 23.91
C TYR A 79 5.41 4.23 24.55
N LEU A 80 5.85 3.08 24.04
CA LEU A 80 7.10 2.44 24.49
C LEU A 80 8.32 3.30 24.18
N HIS A 81 8.38 3.92 23.00
CA HIS A 81 9.46 4.85 22.67
C HIS A 81 9.41 6.13 23.52
N GLN A 82 8.22 6.63 23.84
CA GLN A 82 8.07 7.78 24.74
C GLN A 82 8.48 7.47 26.18
N SER A 83 8.17 6.28 26.70
CA SER A 83 8.56 5.90 28.06
C SER A 83 10.07 5.66 28.19
N GLN A 84 10.73 5.14 27.16
CA GLN A 84 12.20 4.99 27.16
C GLN A 84 12.94 6.33 27.03
N ASN A 85 12.39 7.29 26.28
CA ASN A 85 12.99 8.62 26.14
C ASN A 85 12.74 9.55 27.34
N GLY A 86 11.87 9.16 28.29
CA GLY A 86 11.60 9.90 29.53
C GLY A 86 12.43 9.45 30.74
N ILE A 87 13.36 8.51 30.58
CA ILE A 87 14.26 8.00 31.64
C ILE A 87 15.69 8.57 31.46
N GLN A 88 15.83 9.74 30.84
CA GLN A 88 17.12 10.40 30.62
C GLN A 88 17.16 11.77 31.31
#